data_AF-A0A0D2YB53-F1
#
_entry.id   AF-A0A0D2YB53-F1
#
_cell.length_a   1.000
_cell.length_b   1.000
_cell.length_c   1.000
_cell.angle_alpha   90.00
_cell.angle_beta   90.00
_cell.angle_gamma   90.00
#
_symmetry.space_group_name_H-M   'P 1'
#
loop_
_entity.id
_entity.type
_entity.pdbx_description
1 polymer ?
#
loop_
_entity_poly.entity_id
_entity_poly.type
_entity_poly.pdbx_seq_one_letter_code
_entity_poly.pdbx_strand_id
1 'polypeptide(L)'
;MKFPSLKSLMLGLFSVATANAAKSFSASNLYYAAGLTDGQQTTLLNGLQSAGVKVLRVWLYGQSGATKGTPINDFESLQGTSSDDWDDTVLNRLDTFMVKAHDYGINLLISIHSYNALEKNSDFYGKWYGTGDFYTSSKAISQFKDRIAHVLAHKHPKTGKTWAQSSDYIFAFEARNEAMHPQPFVDKAKKAGKKLIMQEWGVCYTDAENNNCNGGSSVPASTRDDNIKKWAANIDAAGIPWFYWQVLPNADPHQGWDYEVGISDANWDALKAAALASGKAESAFDFGPYLL
;
A
#
# COMPACT_ATOMS: atom_id res chain seq x y z
N MET A 1 -72.70 -15.99 26.75
CA MET A 1 -71.76 -15.88 25.61
C MET A 1 -70.80 -14.73 25.90
N LYS A 2 -69.51 -15.02 26.11
CA LYS A 2 -68.46 -14.02 26.33
C LYS A 2 -67.60 -13.97 25.07
N PHE A 3 -67.53 -12.81 24.43
CA PHE A 3 -66.66 -12.56 23.28
C PHE A 3 -65.19 -12.51 23.72
N PRO A 4 -64.23 -13.09 22.98
CA PRO A 4 -62.82 -12.90 23.26
C PRO A 4 -62.34 -11.54 22.72
N SER A 5 -61.50 -10.89 23.53
CA SER A 5 -60.79 -9.65 23.23
C SER A 5 -59.74 -9.87 22.13
N LEU A 6 -59.82 -9.05 21.08
CA LEU A 6 -58.85 -8.99 19.99
C LEU A 6 -57.55 -8.33 20.50
N LYS A 7 -56.56 -9.14 20.91
CA LYS A 7 -55.19 -8.65 21.06
C LYS A 7 -54.55 -8.58 19.67
N SER A 8 -54.37 -7.37 19.16
CA SER A 8 -53.61 -7.08 17.94
C SER A 8 -52.20 -7.61 18.07
N LEU A 9 -51.87 -8.61 17.25
CA LEU A 9 -50.53 -9.10 17.02
C LEU A 9 -49.88 -8.18 15.98
N MET A 10 -49.13 -7.17 16.42
CA MET A 10 -48.23 -6.44 15.52
C MET A 10 -47.04 -7.35 15.21
N LEU A 11 -47.07 -8.03 14.05
CA LEU A 11 -45.85 -8.55 13.43
C LEU A 11 -45.03 -7.36 12.95
N GLY A 12 -43.99 -7.00 13.70
CA GLY A 12 -42.94 -6.11 13.22
C GLY A 12 -42.21 -6.79 12.07
N LEU A 13 -42.36 -6.25 10.86
CA LEU A 13 -41.49 -6.54 9.72
C LEU A 13 -40.11 -5.99 10.04
N PHE A 14 -39.27 -6.78 10.72
CA PHE A 14 -37.84 -6.54 10.73
C PHE A 14 -37.35 -6.80 9.31
N SER A 15 -37.15 -5.71 8.56
CA SER A 15 -36.33 -5.74 7.35
C SER A 15 -34.92 -6.08 7.82
N VAL A 16 -34.56 -7.36 7.78
CA VAL A 16 -33.17 -7.78 7.93
C VAL A 16 -32.47 -7.22 6.70
N ALA A 17 -31.84 -6.05 6.85
CA ALA A 17 -30.90 -5.57 5.86
C ALA A 17 -29.82 -6.66 5.77
N THR A 18 -29.84 -7.43 4.69
CA THR A 18 -28.73 -8.29 4.33
C THR A 18 -27.57 -7.36 4.01
N ALA A 19 -26.77 -7.03 5.02
CA ALA A 19 -25.49 -6.40 4.80
C ALA A 19 -24.67 -7.37 3.96
N ASN A 20 -24.53 -7.09 2.67
CA ASN A 20 -23.59 -7.85 1.84
C ASN A 20 -22.22 -7.72 2.50
N ALA A 21 -21.59 -8.87 2.78
CA ALA A 21 -20.23 -8.87 3.28
C ALA A 21 -19.33 -8.13 2.29
N ALA A 22 -18.58 -7.15 2.79
CA ALA A 22 -17.63 -6.41 1.97
C ALA A 22 -16.62 -7.38 1.35
N LYS A 23 -16.16 -7.08 0.14
CA LYS A 23 -15.11 -7.86 -0.50
C LYS A 23 -13.73 -7.34 -0.10
N SER A 24 -12.79 -8.26 0.08
CA SER A 24 -11.37 -7.91 0.25
C SER A 24 -10.77 -7.48 -1.10
N PHE A 25 -9.54 -7.00 -1.06
CA PHE A 25 -8.77 -6.68 -2.25
C PHE A 25 -7.28 -6.91 -1.99
N SER A 26 -6.57 -7.21 -3.06
CA SER A 26 -5.12 -7.21 -3.11
C SER A 26 -4.57 -5.91 -3.70
N ALA A 27 -3.39 -5.54 -3.23
CA ALA A 27 -2.64 -4.39 -3.65
C ALA A 27 -1.14 -4.74 -3.75
N SER A 28 -0.33 -3.80 -4.20
CA SER A 28 1.13 -3.98 -4.27
C SER A 28 1.86 -2.70 -3.85
N ASN A 29 3.18 -2.82 -3.72
CA ASN A 29 4.10 -1.74 -3.39
C ASN A 29 5.09 -1.55 -4.54
N LEU A 30 5.47 -0.30 -4.82
CA LEU A 30 6.65 0.00 -5.63
C LEU A 30 7.24 1.36 -5.25
N TYR A 31 8.33 1.36 -4.47
CA TYR A 31 8.88 2.59 -3.88
C TYR A 31 9.61 3.51 -4.86
N TYR A 32 9.91 3.03 -6.06
CA TYR A 32 10.58 3.77 -7.12
C TYR A 32 9.68 4.01 -8.35
N ALA A 33 8.35 3.90 -8.20
CA ALA A 33 7.38 4.07 -9.28
C ALA A 33 7.55 5.39 -10.05
N ALA A 34 7.91 6.48 -9.37
CA ALA A 34 8.15 7.80 -9.98
C ALA A 34 9.37 7.81 -10.92
N GLY A 35 10.27 6.84 -10.82
CA GLY A 35 11.45 6.71 -11.68
C GLY A 35 11.22 5.87 -12.93
N LEU A 36 10.09 5.16 -13.04
CA LEU A 36 9.85 4.25 -14.17
C LEU A 36 9.70 5.00 -15.50
N THR A 37 10.28 4.44 -16.56
CA THR A 37 10.00 4.81 -17.94
C THR A 37 8.58 4.39 -18.35
N ASP A 38 8.04 4.98 -19.41
CA ASP A 38 6.68 4.67 -19.88
C ASP A 38 6.47 3.16 -20.16
N GLY A 39 7.45 2.51 -20.79
CA GLY A 39 7.41 1.06 -21.07
C GLY A 39 7.39 0.22 -19.78
N GLN A 40 8.21 0.57 -18.79
CA GLN A 40 8.22 -0.13 -17.49
C GLN A 40 6.90 0.07 -16.73
N GLN A 41 6.33 1.28 -16.78
CA GLN A 41 5.00 1.54 -16.21
C GLN A 41 3.93 0.68 -16.88
N THR A 42 3.96 0.57 -18.22
CA THR A 42 3.03 -0.28 -18.98
C THR A 42 3.16 -1.75 -18.58
N THR A 43 4.39 -2.27 -18.47
CA THR A 43 4.63 -3.66 -18.03
C THR A 43 4.08 -3.87 -16.62
N LEU A 44 4.41 -2.98 -15.68
CA LEU A 44 3.93 -3.04 -14.30
C LEU A 44 2.40 -3.08 -14.23
N LEU A 45 1.76 -2.07 -14.82
CA LEU A 45 0.32 -1.85 -14.69
C LEU A 45 -0.49 -2.95 -15.40
N ASN A 46 -0.01 -3.48 -16.54
CA ASN A 46 -0.61 -4.66 -17.17
C ASN A 46 -0.55 -5.89 -16.24
N GLY A 47 0.60 -6.16 -15.62
CA GLY A 47 0.76 -7.26 -14.69
C GLY A 47 -0.20 -7.15 -13.51
N LEU A 48 -0.18 -5.99 -12.83
CA LEU A 48 -1.05 -5.69 -11.69
C LEU A 48 -2.54 -5.78 -12.05
N GLN A 49 -2.96 -5.19 -13.17
CA GLN A 49 -4.34 -5.31 -13.65
C GLN A 49 -4.74 -6.77 -13.87
N SER A 50 -3.87 -7.56 -14.49
CA SER A 50 -4.14 -8.98 -14.75
C SER A 50 -4.30 -9.81 -13.46
N ALA A 51 -3.71 -9.34 -12.35
CA ALA A 51 -3.83 -9.94 -11.03
C ALA A 51 -5.02 -9.38 -10.21
N GLY A 52 -5.79 -8.43 -10.77
CA GLY A 52 -6.90 -7.80 -10.06
C GLY A 52 -6.45 -6.87 -8.93
N VAL A 53 -5.19 -6.42 -8.95
CA VAL A 53 -4.68 -5.44 -8.00
C VAL A 53 -5.46 -4.13 -8.14
N LYS A 54 -5.89 -3.56 -7.00
CA LYS A 54 -6.70 -2.34 -6.97
C LYS A 54 -5.95 -1.08 -6.56
N VAL A 55 -4.87 -1.25 -5.80
CA VAL A 55 -4.08 -0.14 -5.26
C VAL A 55 -2.60 -0.43 -5.42
N LEU A 56 -1.83 0.58 -5.81
CA LEU A 56 -0.37 0.57 -5.78
C LEU A 56 0.13 1.60 -4.77
N ARG A 57 0.86 1.12 -3.77
CA ARG A 57 1.50 1.98 -2.78
C ARG A 57 2.83 2.51 -3.30
N VAL A 58 3.03 3.83 -3.19
CA VAL A 58 4.16 4.60 -3.73
C VAL A 58 4.75 5.54 -2.68
N TRP A 59 5.98 6.01 -2.90
CA TRP A 59 6.75 6.81 -1.95
C TRP A 59 7.21 8.13 -2.55
N LEU A 60 7.53 9.07 -1.66
CA LEU A 60 8.06 10.40 -1.97
C LEU A 60 9.56 10.55 -1.64
N TYR A 61 10.28 9.42 -1.51
CA TYR A 61 11.72 9.39 -1.25
C TYR A 61 12.49 9.13 -2.55
N GLY A 62 13.60 9.83 -2.73
CA GLY A 62 14.41 9.83 -3.94
C GLY A 62 15.09 8.50 -4.22
N GLN A 63 15.29 8.20 -5.49
CA GLN A 63 15.92 6.97 -5.95
C GLN A 63 16.82 7.28 -7.15
N SER A 64 17.89 6.49 -7.30
CA SER A 64 18.83 6.64 -8.41
C SER A 64 19.37 5.31 -8.92
N GLY A 65 19.86 5.32 -10.15
CA GLY A 65 20.55 4.21 -10.79
C GLY A 65 19.64 3.03 -11.13
N ALA A 66 20.11 1.82 -10.83
CA ALA A 66 19.34 0.60 -11.02
C ALA A 66 18.78 0.14 -9.66
N THR A 67 17.46 0.26 -9.49
CA THR A 67 16.77 -0.11 -8.26
C THR A 67 16.11 -1.48 -8.44
N LYS A 68 16.54 -2.50 -7.68
CA LYS A 68 16.02 -3.88 -7.81
C LYS A 68 16.06 -4.39 -9.26
N GLY A 69 17.15 -4.09 -9.96
CA GLY A 69 17.35 -4.49 -11.36
C GLY A 69 16.59 -3.66 -12.39
N THR A 70 15.73 -2.71 -11.97
CA THR A 70 15.09 -1.73 -12.84
C THR A 70 15.99 -0.50 -13.02
N PRO A 71 16.49 -0.17 -14.23
CA PRO A 71 17.05 1.15 -14.51
C PRO A 71 15.94 2.20 -14.42
N ILE A 72 16.13 3.23 -13.61
CA ILE A 72 15.15 4.30 -13.42
C ILE A 72 15.70 5.66 -13.88
N ASN A 73 14.80 6.60 -14.14
CA ASN A 73 15.14 8.00 -14.21
C ASN A 73 15.30 8.54 -12.78
N ASP A 74 16.51 8.92 -12.40
CA ASP A 74 16.81 9.43 -11.07
C ASP A 74 15.89 10.60 -10.67
N PHE A 75 15.58 10.68 -9.39
CA PHE A 75 14.83 11.78 -8.78
C PHE A 75 15.20 11.92 -7.31
N GLU A 76 15.17 13.16 -6.82
CA GLU A 76 15.44 13.46 -5.43
C GLU A 76 14.23 13.18 -4.53
N SER A 77 14.48 13.17 -3.21
CA SER A 77 13.41 13.12 -2.22
C SER A 77 12.60 14.41 -2.23
N LEU A 78 11.30 14.33 -1.91
CA LEU A 78 10.42 15.49 -1.85
C LEU A 78 10.96 16.65 -1.00
N GLN A 79 11.72 16.34 0.05
CA GLN A 79 12.29 17.34 0.93
C GLN A 79 13.76 17.03 1.16
N GLY A 80 14.61 18.01 0.87
CA GLY A 80 16.06 17.90 0.94
C GLY A 80 16.60 18.08 2.35
N THR A 81 17.41 19.11 2.54
CA THR A 81 18.25 19.27 3.75
C THR A 81 17.73 20.25 4.79
N SER A 82 16.72 21.06 4.45
CA SER A 82 16.01 21.97 5.36
C SER A 82 14.49 21.74 5.32
N SER A 83 13.76 22.41 6.20
CA SER A 83 12.30 22.27 6.29
C SER A 83 11.51 22.87 5.13
N ASP A 84 12.13 23.73 4.33
CA ASP A 84 11.55 24.48 3.21
C ASP A 84 12.18 24.13 1.85
N ASP A 85 13.12 23.18 1.83
CA ASP A 85 13.83 22.69 0.65
C ASP A 85 12.99 21.61 -0.06
N TRP A 86 11.99 22.04 -0.83
CA TRP A 86 11.06 21.16 -1.55
C TRP A 86 11.55 20.84 -2.98
N ASP A 87 11.50 19.56 -3.36
CA ASP A 87 11.61 19.10 -4.74
C ASP A 87 10.34 18.35 -5.17
N ASP A 88 9.46 19.07 -5.88
CA ASP A 88 8.19 18.53 -6.35
C ASP A 88 8.33 17.61 -7.57
N THR A 89 9.54 17.31 -8.04
CA THR A 89 9.76 16.39 -9.18
C THR A 89 9.04 15.07 -8.96
N VAL A 90 9.12 14.50 -7.74
CA VAL A 90 8.42 13.24 -7.44
C VAL A 90 6.90 13.37 -7.50
N LEU A 91 6.33 14.51 -7.06
CA LEU A 91 4.89 14.77 -7.14
C LEU A 91 4.43 14.89 -8.60
N ASN A 92 5.18 15.66 -9.40
CA ASN A 92 4.91 15.86 -10.82
C ASN A 92 5.00 14.56 -11.65
N ARG A 93 5.94 13.67 -11.30
CA ARG A 93 6.03 12.36 -11.95
C ARG A 93 4.88 11.44 -11.53
N LEU A 94 4.50 11.47 -10.25
CA LEU A 94 3.35 10.71 -9.76
C LEU A 94 2.01 11.22 -10.31
N ASP A 95 1.86 12.50 -10.65
CA ASP A 95 0.69 13.01 -11.40
C ASP A 95 0.52 12.28 -12.73
N THR A 96 1.61 12.15 -13.50
CA THR A 96 1.54 11.45 -14.79
C THR A 96 1.29 9.95 -14.58
N PHE A 97 1.93 9.35 -13.59
CA PHE A 97 1.79 7.94 -13.29
C PHE A 97 0.39 7.56 -12.78
N MET A 98 -0.22 8.36 -11.90
CA MET A 98 -1.54 8.05 -11.32
C MET A 98 -2.65 8.08 -12.36
N VAL A 99 -2.57 9.01 -13.34
CA VAL A 99 -3.51 9.04 -14.46
C VAL A 99 -3.39 7.77 -15.29
N LYS A 100 -2.16 7.34 -15.58
CA LYS A 100 -1.93 6.09 -16.30
C LYS A 100 -2.43 4.88 -15.49
N ALA A 101 -2.10 4.78 -14.21
CA ALA A 101 -2.53 3.69 -13.34
C ALA A 101 -4.06 3.58 -13.26
N HIS A 102 -4.75 4.71 -13.23
CA HIS A 102 -6.21 4.76 -13.23
C HIS A 102 -6.81 4.14 -14.49
N ASP A 103 -6.20 4.32 -15.68
CA ASP A 103 -6.64 3.66 -16.92
C ASP A 103 -6.54 2.12 -16.84
N TYR A 104 -5.72 1.60 -15.90
CA TYR A 104 -5.62 0.17 -15.59
C TYR A 104 -6.52 -0.28 -14.44
N GLY A 105 -7.32 0.62 -13.86
CA GLY A 105 -8.18 0.33 -12.71
C GLY A 105 -7.43 0.29 -11.38
N ILE A 106 -6.30 1.01 -11.28
CA ILE A 106 -5.43 1.05 -10.10
C ILE A 106 -5.34 2.47 -9.54
N ASN A 107 -5.68 2.64 -8.26
CA ASN A 107 -5.45 3.88 -7.52
C ASN A 107 -4.11 3.86 -6.78
N LEU A 108 -3.60 5.03 -6.41
CA LEU A 108 -2.38 5.14 -5.61
C LEU A 108 -2.67 5.27 -4.11
N LEU A 109 -1.85 4.61 -3.29
CA LEU A 109 -1.68 4.94 -1.89
C LEU A 109 -0.31 5.62 -1.72
N ILE A 110 -0.29 6.83 -1.19
CA ILE A 110 0.94 7.63 -1.15
C ILE A 110 1.50 7.67 0.27
N SER A 111 2.69 7.10 0.47
CA SER A 111 3.44 7.23 1.72
C SER A 111 4.19 8.56 1.74
N ILE A 112 3.74 9.49 2.60
CA ILE A 112 4.26 10.86 2.68
C ILE A 112 5.71 10.88 3.19
N HIS A 113 6.08 9.93 4.04
CA HIS A 113 7.40 9.83 4.66
C HIS A 113 7.81 8.37 4.90
N SER A 114 9.05 8.13 5.36
CA SER A 114 9.56 6.78 5.60
C SER A 114 10.39 6.67 6.88
N TYR A 115 10.09 5.67 7.72
CA TYR A 115 10.94 5.33 8.86
C TYR A 115 12.37 4.97 8.43
N ASN A 116 12.53 4.28 7.29
CA ASN A 116 13.85 3.93 6.76
C ASN A 116 14.70 5.18 6.44
N ALA A 117 14.06 6.26 5.97
CA ALA A 117 14.76 7.51 5.72
C ALA A 117 15.19 8.21 7.02
N LEU A 118 14.28 8.19 8.00
CA LEU A 118 14.45 8.73 9.35
C LEU A 118 15.59 8.03 10.10
N GLU A 119 15.56 6.69 10.16
CA GLU A 119 16.53 5.88 10.90
C GLU A 119 17.94 5.97 10.31
N LYS A 120 18.06 6.01 8.97
CA LYS A 120 19.34 6.15 8.27
C LYS A 120 19.92 7.57 8.33
N ASN A 121 19.22 8.53 8.92
CA ASN A 121 19.59 9.95 8.88
C ASN A 121 19.80 10.49 7.45
N SER A 122 19.00 9.99 6.50
CA SER A 122 19.16 10.29 5.08
C SER A 122 18.34 11.51 4.63
N ASP A 123 17.32 11.90 5.39
CA ASP A 123 16.44 13.03 5.11
C ASP A 123 16.56 14.15 6.16
N PHE A 124 15.87 15.27 5.92
CA PHE A 124 15.79 16.39 6.85
C PHE A 124 15.43 15.95 8.28
N TYR A 125 14.41 15.12 8.45
CA TYR A 125 13.94 14.74 9.78
C TYR A 125 14.93 13.84 10.52
N GLY A 126 15.54 12.87 9.84
CA GLY A 126 16.55 12.00 10.44
C GLY A 126 17.77 12.79 10.90
N LYS A 127 18.26 13.71 10.06
CA LYS A 127 19.43 14.54 10.38
C LYS A 127 19.23 15.46 11.59
N TRP A 128 18.05 16.05 11.75
CA TRP A 128 17.80 17.07 12.76
C TRP A 128 17.11 16.57 14.02
N TYR A 129 16.35 15.47 13.94
CA TYR A 129 15.52 14.99 15.04
C TYR A 129 15.73 13.50 15.35
N GLY A 130 16.21 12.71 14.39
CA GLY A 130 16.37 11.26 14.55
C GLY A 130 15.06 10.54 14.89
N THR A 131 15.15 9.28 15.30
CA THR A 131 13.99 8.44 15.63
C THR A 131 13.33 8.77 16.97
N GLY A 132 13.92 9.66 17.79
CA GLY A 132 13.36 10.10 19.06
C GLY A 132 12.54 11.39 18.90
N ASP A 133 13.24 12.51 18.69
CA ASP A 133 12.64 13.85 18.72
C ASP A 133 11.64 14.08 17.58
N PHE A 134 11.71 13.30 16.50
CA PHE A 134 10.71 13.35 15.43
C PHE A 134 9.28 13.22 15.97
N TYR A 135 9.08 12.40 17.01
CA TYR A 135 7.76 12.10 17.57
C TYR A 135 7.33 13.04 18.70
N THR A 136 8.27 13.73 19.33
CA THR A 136 8.03 14.43 20.61
C THR A 136 8.29 15.93 20.51
N SER A 137 9.19 16.36 19.61
CA SER A 137 9.49 17.76 19.39
C SER A 137 8.32 18.48 18.73
N SER A 138 7.82 19.53 19.37
CA SER A 138 6.79 20.40 18.80
C SER A 138 7.21 21.00 17.46
N LYS A 139 8.51 21.28 17.28
CA LYS A 139 9.07 21.78 16.02
C LYS A 139 9.03 20.73 14.92
N ALA A 140 9.46 19.49 15.21
CA ALA A 140 9.40 18.39 14.24
C ALA A 140 7.96 18.09 13.82
N ILE A 141 7.03 18.05 14.79
CA ILE A 141 5.60 17.85 14.54
C ILE A 141 5.04 18.97 13.66
N SER A 142 5.38 20.23 13.93
CA SER A 142 4.93 21.36 13.10
C SER A 142 5.44 21.23 11.67
N GLN A 143 6.74 20.99 11.48
CA GLN A 143 7.34 20.85 10.15
C GLN A 143 6.82 19.63 9.40
N PHE A 144 6.45 18.55 10.11
CA PHE A 144 5.81 17.39 9.50
C PHE A 144 4.38 17.68 9.05
N LYS A 145 3.63 18.52 9.79
CA LYS A 145 2.35 19.03 9.33
C LYS A 145 2.50 19.91 8.08
N ASP A 146 3.56 20.72 8.01
CA ASP A 146 3.85 21.52 6.82
C ASP A 146 4.12 20.62 5.60
N ARG A 147 4.87 19.52 5.78
CA ARG A 147 5.04 18.49 4.73
C ARG A 147 3.72 17.88 4.28
N ILE A 148 2.86 17.49 5.20
CA ILE A 148 1.52 16.95 4.87
C ILE A 148 0.71 18.00 4.11
N ALA A 149 0.71 19.25 4.56
CA ALA A 149 0.00 20.34 3.89
C ALA A 149 0.53 20.58 2.48
N HIS A 150 1.84 20.57 2.29
CA HIS A 150 2.51 20.70 0.98
C HIS A 150 2.05 19.61 0.01
N VAL A 151 2.13 18.34 0.42
CA VAL A 151 1.68 17.20 -0.41
C VAL A 151 0.19 17.29 -0.76
N LEU A 152 -0.66 17.61 0.22
CA LEU A 152 -2.11 17.68 -0.01
C LEU A 152 -2.53 18.88 -0.88
N ALA A 153 -1.76 19.98 -0.82
CA ALA A 153 -2.01 21.19 -1.60
C ALA A 153 -1.42 21.14 -3.02
N HIS A 154 -0.50 20.21 -3.30
CA HIS A 154 0.06 20.02 -4.63
C HIS A 154 -1.05 19.90 -5.68
N LYS A 155 -0.93 20.70 -6.75
CA LYS A 155 -1.97 20.85 -7.76
C LYS A 155 -1.58 20.06 -8.99
N HIS A 156 -2.36 19.02 -9.29
CA HIS A 156 -2.15 18.21 -10.48
C HIS A 156 -2.30 19.10 -11.72
N PRO A 157 -1.27 19.23 -12.58
CA PRO A 157 -1.25 20.24 -13.65
C PRO A 157 -2.31 19.99 -14.73
N LYS A 158 -2.63 18.73 -15.04
CA LYS A 158 -3.67 18.40 -16.04
C LYS A 158 -5.10 18.54 -15.53
N THR A 159 -5.42 18.08 -14.31
CA THR A 159 -6.79 18.09 -13.79
C THR A 159 -7.14 19.40 -13.08
N GLY A 160 -6.13 20.15 -12.63
CA GLY A 160 -6.29 21.37 -11.84
C GLY A 160 -6.78 21.13 -10.40
N LYS A 161 -7.04 19.88 -10.00
CA LYS A 161 -7.41 19.51 -8.63
C LYS A 161 -6.16 19.45 -7.75
N THR A 162 -6.30 19.75 -6.47
CA THR A 162 -5.23 19.39 -5.52
C THR A 162 -5.22 17.88 -5.30
N TRP A 163 -4.11 17.35 -4.81
CA TRP A 163 -4.02 15.95 -4.40
C TRP A 163 -5.06 15.58 -3.34
N ALA A 164 -5.39 16.49 -2.41
CA ALA A 164 -6.50 16.31 -1.47
C ALA A 164 -7.88 16.15 -2.13
N GLN A 165 -8.07 16.65 -3.34
CA GLN A 165 -9.32 16.60 -4.10
C GLN A 165 -9.33 15.49 -5.17
N SER A 166 -8.26 14.70 -5.25
CA SER A 166 -8.02 13.75 -6.34
C SER A 166 -8.34 12.30 -5.93
N SER A 167 -9.46 12.08 -5.23
CA SER A 167 -9.91 10.75 -4.80
C SER A 167 -10.19 9.79 -5.96
N ASP A 168 -10.37 10.33 -7.16
CA ASP A 168 -10.49 9.55 -8.39
C ASP A 168 -9.21 8.74 -8.66
N TYR A 169 -8.03 9.26 -8.29
CA TYR A 169 -6.72 8.67 -8.57
C TYR A 169 -5.98 8.18 -7.31
N ILE A 170 -6.31 8.75 -6.15
CA ILE A 170 -5.61 8.54 -4.89
C ILE A 170 -6.56 7.89 -3.90
N PHE A 171 -6.27 6.63 -3.56
CA PHE A 171 -6.99 5.82 -2.58
C PHE A 171 -6.82 6.38 -1.16
N ALA A 172 -5.57 6.66 -0.77
CA ALA A 172 -5.26 7.17 0.56
C ALA A 172 -3.87 7.82 0.62
N PHE A 173 -3.68 8.64 1.65
CA PHE A 173 -2.36 9.08 2.11
C PHE A 173 -2.00 8.35 3.40
N GLU A 174 -0.80 7.80 3.45
CA GLU A 174 -0.21 7.27 4.67
C GLU A 174 0.78 8.29 5.21
N ALA A 175 0.68 8.59 6.50
CA ALA A 175 1.58 9.55 7.14
C ALA A 175 3.04 9.11 6.95
N ARG A 176 3.35 7.83 7.19
CA ARG A 176 4.72 7.33 7.10
C ARG A 176 4.79 5.81 7.11
N ASN A 177 5.61 5.28 6.21
CA ASN A 177 6.04 3.88 6.20
C ASN A 177 6.66 3.43 7.54
N GLU A 178 6.21 2.30 8.06
CA GLU A 178 6.79 1.56 9.19
C GLU A 178 6.96 2.39 10.48
N ALA A 179 5.89 3.10 10.86
CA ALA A 179 5.80 3.64 12.21
C ALA A 179 5.81 2.52 13.27
N MET A 180 6.89 2.39 14.04
CA MET A 180 7.07 1.30 15.00
C MET A 180 6.13 1.43 16.22
N HIS A 181 5.28 0.42 16.45
CA HIS A 181 4.43 0.33 17.64
C HIS A 181 4.13 -1.13 18.04
N PRO A 182 4.32 -1.56 19.30
CA PRO A 182 4.42 -2.99 19.68
C PRO A 182 3.08 -3.66 20.04
N GLN A 183 1.97 -3.40 19.35
CA GLN A 183 0.64 -3.86 19.81
C GLN A 183 -0.21 -4.56 18.74
N PRO A 184 -1.00 -5.61 19.06
CA PRO A 184 -1.94 -6.22 18.11
C PRO A 184 -3.05 -5.25 17.66
N PHE A 185 -3.42 -5.28 16.37
CA PHE A 185 -4.17 -4.17 15.75
C PHE A 185 -5.61 -4.47 15.30
N VAL A 186 -6.00 -5.71 14.97
CA VAL A 186 -7.31 -6.00 14.34
C VAL A 186 -8.49 -5.68 15.26
N ASP A 187 -8.55 -6.29 16.44
CA ASP A 187 -9.67 -6.07 17.38
C ASP A 187 -9.69 -4.63 17.92
N LYS A 188 -8.51 -4.00 18.02
CA LYS A 188 -8.40 -2.59 18.40
C LYS A 188 -8.97 -1.68 17.33
N ALA A 189 -8.64 -1.93 16.06
CA ALA A 189 -9.19 -1.17 14.94
C ALA A 189 -10.72 -1.28 14.92
N LYS A 190 -11.25 -2.51 15.01
CA LYS A 190 -12.70 -2.76 15.09
C LYS A 190 -13.35 -2.03 16.27
N LYS A 191 -12.82 -2.20 17.49
CA LYS A 191 -13.34 -1.55 18.70
C LYS A 191 -13.29 -0.02 18.62
N ALA A 192 -12.30 0.53 17.91
CA ALA A 192 -12.15 1.97 17.71
C ALA A 192 -12.95 2.51 16.51
N GLY A 193 -13.72 1.68 15.80
CA GLY A 193 -14.42 2.07 14.58
C GLY A 193 -13.48 2.51 13.45
N LYS A 194 -12.26 1.94 13.41
CA LYS A 194 -11.24 2.22 12.41
C LYS A 194 -11.13 1.07 11.42
N LYS A 195 -10.75 1.39 10.19
CA LYS A 195 -10.41 0.39 9.18
C LYS A 195 -8.94 0.00 9.29
N LEU A 196 -8.62 -1.25 8.96
CA LEU A 196 -7.27 -1.78 8.96
C LEU A 196 -6.95 -2.37 7.58
N ILE A 197 -5.72 -2.12 7.12
CA ILE A 197 -5.13 -2.67 5.90
C ILE A 197 -3.72 -3.16 6.25
N MET A 198 -3.32 -4.28 5.68
CA MET A 198 -1.93 -4.76 5.74
C MET A 198 -1.13 -4.16 4.57
N GLN A 199 -0.36 -3.11 4.83
CA GLN A 199 0.33 -2.35 3.77
C GLN A 199 1.61 -3.01 3.25
N GLU A 200 2.15 -4.01 3.95
CA GLU A 200 3.29 -4.81 3.49
C GLU A 200 3.21 -6.23 4.05
N TRP A 201 3.39 -7.21 3.18
CA TRP A 201 3.78 -8.58 3.52
C TRP A 201 4.52 -9.18 2.33
N GLY A 202 5.37 -10.17 2.57
CA GLY A 202 6.09 -10.86 1.51
C GLY A 202 6.49 -12.27 1.93
N VAL A 203 6.97 -13.04 0.97
CA VAL A 203 7.49 -14.40 1.22
C VAL A 203 8.95 -14.46 0.80
N CYS A 204 9.80 -14.96 1.71
CA CYS A 204 11.22 -15.11 1.45
C CYS A 204 11.51 -15.90 0.18
N TYR A 205 12.47 -15.39 -0.58
CA TYR A 205 13.17 -16.18 -1.58
C TYR A 205 14.13 -17.20 -0.96
N THR A 206 14.62 -16.95 0.27
CA THR A 206 15.60 -17.81 0.95
C THR A 206 15.03 -18.54 2.16
N ASP A 207 15.74 -19.57 2.62
CA ASP A 207 15.45 -20.33 3.85
C ASP A 207 15.98 -19.66 5.13
N ALA A 208 16.23 -18.35 5.08
CA ALA A 208 16.79 -17.61 6.20
C ALA A 208 15.88 -17.67 7.45
N GLU A 209 16.52 -17.72 8.63
CA GLU A 209 15.82 -17.89 9.90
C GLU A 209 14.80 -16.77 10.15
N ASN A 210 13.70 -17.13 10.83
CA ASN A 210 12.62 -16.22 11.21
C ASN A 210 11.96 -15.46 10.05
N ASN A 211 12.05 -15.96 8.82
CA ASN A 211 11.55 -15.29 7.61
C ASN A 211 12.14 -13.88 7.44
N ASN A 212 13.40 -13.68 7.85
CA ASN A 212 14.08 -12.41 7.68
C ASN A 212 14.56 -12.18 6.23
N CYS A 213 14.55 -13.21 5.39
CA CYS A 213 14.96 -13.19 3.97
C CYS A 213 16.29 -12.47 3.69
N ASN A 214 17.22 -12.50 4.66
CA ASN A 214 18.53 -11.91 4.54
C ASN A 214 19.57 -12.96 4.91
N GLY A 215 20.28 -13.46 3.90
CA GLY A 215 21.11 -14.67 3.99
C GLY A 215 20.33 -15.93 3.62
N GLY A 216 20.86 -17.10 3.99
CA GLY A 216 20.29 -18.40 3.62
C GLY A 216 20.53 -18.81 2.16
N SER A 217 19.91 -19.91 1.75
CA SER A 217 19.90 -20.44 0.38
C SER A 217 18.53 -20.25 -0.25
N SER A 218 18.47 -20.13 -1.58
CA SER A 218 17.21 -20.05 -2.32
C SER A 218 16.33 -21.27 -2.05
N VAL A 219 15.05 -21.05 -1.76
CA VAL A 219 14.08 -22.14 -1.65
C VAL A 219 13.57 -22.56 -3.03
N PRO A 220 13.10 -23.80 -3.21
CA PRO A 220 12.42 -24.20 -4.44
C PRO A 220 11.23 -23.28 -4.75
N ALA A 221 11.05 -22.93 -6.02
CA ALA A 221 9.95 -22.05 -6.45
C ALA A 221 8.58 -22.56 -5.98
N SER A 222 8.34 -23.87 -6.03
CA SER A 222 7.09 -24.47 -5.53
C SER A 222 6.86 -24.25 -4.03
N THR A 223 7.92 -24.28 -3.22
CA THR A 223 7.83 -24.01 -1.78
C THR A 223 7.42 -22.56 -1.54
N ARG A 224 8.00 -21.62 -2.30
CA ARG A 224 7.65 -20.20 -2.24
C ARG A 224 6.22 -19.94 -2.75
N ASP A 225 5.79 -20.62 -3.82
CA ASP A 225 4.42 -20.57 -4.33
C ASP A 225 3.40 -21.00 -3.27
N ASP A 226 3.66 -22.10 -2.58
CA ASP A 226 2.78 -22.62 -1.54
C ASP A 226 2.73 -21.69 -0.33
N ASN A 227 3.86 -21.07 0.03
CA ASN A 227 3.90 -20.04 1.06
C ASN A 227 3.10 -18.80 0.66
N ILE A 228 3.23 -18.30 -0.57
CA ILE A 228 2.45 -17.15 -1.06
C ILE A 228 0.95 -17.42 -0.95
N LYS A 229 0.48 -18.57 -1.44
CA LYS A 229 -0.94 -18.96 -1.37
C LYS A 229 -1.41 -19.06 0.08
N LYS A 230 -0.63 -19.71 0.94
CA LYS A 230 -0.96 -19.92 2.36
C LYS A 230 -1.06 -18.59 3.12
N TRP A 231 -0.10 -17.69 2.95
CA TRP A 231 -0.06 -16.43 3.69
C TRP A 231 -1.15 -15.47 3.23
N ALA A 232 -1.37 -15.34 1.91
CA ALA A 232 -2.50 -14.57 1.38
C ALA A 232 -3.84 -15.09 1.90
N ALA A 233 -4.07 -16.40 1.85
CA ALA A 233 -5.30 -17.02 2.35
C ALA A 233 -5.51 -16.79 3.86
N ASN A 234 -4.44 -16.79 4.66
CA ASN A 234 -4.53 -16.48 6.09
C ASN A 234 -4.90 -15.01 6.35
N ILE A 235 -4.35 -14.07 5.57
CA ILE A 235 -4.68 -12.65 5.69
C ILE A 235 -6.13 -12.41 5.24
N ASP A 236 -6.55 -13.04 4.14
CA ASP A 236 -7.94 -13.00 3.65
C ASP A 236 -8.92 -13.59 4.67
N ALA A 237 -8.57 -14.71 5.32
CA ALA A 237 -9.40 -15.31 6.38
C ALA A 237 -9.53 -14.42 7.63
N ALA A 238 -8.54 -13.53 7.87
CA ALA A 238 -8.64 -12.50 8.90
C ALA A 238 -9.52 -11.30 8.47
N GLY A 239 -9.99 -11.28 7.22
CA GLY A 239 -10.81 -10.23 6.63
C GLY A 239 -10.03 -8.94 6.36
N ILE A 240 -8.72 -9.02 6.14
CA ILE A 240 -7.84 -7.85 5.99
C ILE A 240 -7.42 -7.72 4.52
N PRO A 241 -7.68 -6.59 3.85
CA PRO A 241 -7.07 -6.31 2.56
C PRO A 241 -5.56 -6.08 2.69
N TRP A 242 -4.80 -6.45 1.67
CA TRP A 242 -3.34 -6.55 1.80
C TRP A 242 -2.59 -6.03 0.58
N PHE A 243 -1.33 -5.66 0.82
CA PHE A 243 -0.40 -5.13 -0.16
C PHE A 243 0.86 -6.01 -0.16
N TYR A 244 1.17 -6.65 -1.29
CA TYR A 244 2.38 -7.47 -1.40
C TYR A 244 3.63 -6.58 -1.54
N TRP A 245 4.69 -6.89 -0.81
CA TRP A 245 6.02 -6.31 -0.93
C TRP A 245 6.93 -7.28 -1.69
N GLN A 246 7.38 -6.98 -2.91
CA GLN A 246 6.86 -5.97 -3.85
C GLN A 246 6.82 -6.59 -5.26
N VAL A 247 6.00 -6.04 -6.16
CA VAL A 247 5.90 -6.54 -7.55
C VAL A 247 6.77 -5.66 -8.45
N LEU A 248 7.70 -6.30 -9.18
CA LEU A 248 8.67 -5.60 -10.03
C LEU A 248 8.24 -5.63 -11.51
N PRO A 249 8.56 -4.60 -12.32
CA PRO A 249 8.33 -4.59 -13.77
C PRO A 249 9.33 -5.47 -14.57
N ASN A 250 10.24 -6.16 -13.89
CA ASN A 250 11.30 -7.02 -14.43
C ASN A 250 11.43 -8.29 -13.60
N ALA A 251 12.19 -9.27 -14.11
CA ALA A 251 12.61 -10.43 -13.32
C ALA A 251 13.37 -9.98 -12.07
N ASP A 252 13.12 -10.64 -10.95
CA ASP A 252 13.72 -10.30 -9.67
C ASP A 252 15.22 -10.62 -9.66
N PRO A 253 16.11 -9.64 -9.42
CA PRO A 253 17.53 -9.91 -9.31
C PRO A 253 17.94 -10.57 -7.98
N HIS A 254 16.98 -10.82 -7.07
CA HIS A 254 17.17 -11.47 -5.78
C HIS A 254 18.16 -10.74 -4.86
N GLN A 255 17.95 -9.43 -4.71
CA GLN A 255 18.87 -8.53 -4.02
C GLN A 255 18.45 -8.21 -2.58
N GLY A 256 19.35 -8.44 -1.63
CA GLY A 256 19.18 -7.97 -0.25
C GLY A 256 18.12 -8.76 0.51
N TRP A 257 17.19 -8.04 1.16
CA TRP A 257 16.04 -8.61 1.84
C TRP A 257 15.00 -8.99 0.79
N ASP A 258 15.04 -10.26 0.37
CA ASP A 258 14.42 -10.69 -0.88
C ASP A 258 13.02 -11.31 -0.66
N TYR A 259 12.03 -10.45 -0.90
CA TYR A 259 10.61 -10.78 -0.87
C TYR A 259 9.96 -10.57 -2.25
N GLU A 260 10.72 -10.08 -3.23
CA GLU A 260 10.19 -9.54 -4.47
C GLU A 260 9.68 -10.59 -5.44
N VAL A 261 8.73 -10.18 -6.28
CA VAL A 261 8.22 -11.03 -7.36
C VAL A 261 8.18 -10.19 -8.64
N GLY A 262 8.94 -10.61 -9.63
CA GLY A 262 8.93 -10.02 -10.96
C GLY A 262 7.68 -10.40 -11.75
N ILE A 263 7.11 -9.47 -12.51
CA ILE A 263 6.06 -9.80 -13.48
C ILE A 263 6.61 -10.80 -14.50
N SER A 264 5.85 -11.86 -14.74
CA SER A 264 6.23 -12.97 -15.65
C SER A 264 7.48 -13.75 -15.23
N ASP A 265 7.90 -13.62 -13.98
CA ASP A 265 9.03 -14.36 -13.40
C ASP A 265 8.53 -15.52 -12.50
N ALA A 266 9.47 -16.24 -11.88
CA ALA A 266 9.18 -17.21 -10.85
C ALA A 266 8.22 -16.63 -9.79
N ASN A 267 7.29 -17.46 -9.32
CA ASN A 267 6.27 -17.13 -8.34
C ASN A 267 5.17 -16.12 -8.77
N TRP A 268 5.28 -15.49 -9.94
CA TRP A 268 4.28 -14.54 -10.42
C TRP A 268 2.89 -15.16 -10.54
N ASP A 269 2.78 -16.34 -11.14
CA ASP A 269 1.48 -17.00 -11.32
C ASP A 269 0.82 -17.38 -9.99
N ALA A 270 1.61 -17.76 -8.99
CA ALA A 270 1.10 -18.03 -7.64
C ALA A 270 0.61 -16.76 -6.95
N LEU A 271 1.38 -15.66 -7.03
CA LEU A 271 0.98 -14.37 -6.47
C LEU A 271 -0.26 -13.80 -7.18
N LYS A 272 -0.31 -13.89 -8.50
CA LYS A 272 -1.47 -13.51 -9.32
C LYS A 272 -2.73 -14.28 -8.92
N ALA A 273 -2.62 -15.60 -8.76
CA ALA A 273 -3.76 -16.42 -8.32
C ALA A 273 -4.22 -16.04 -6.91
N ALA A 274 -3.29 -15.77 -5.99
CA ALA A 274 -3.60 -15.33 -4.63
C ALA A 274 -4.30 -13.96 -4.61
N ALA A 275 -3.82 -13.00 -5.40
CA ALA A 275 -4.42 -11.67 -5.57
C ALA A 275 -5.88 -11.75 -6.08
N LEU A 276 -6.11 -12.55 -7.13
CA LEU A 276 -7.44 -12.79 -7.68
C LEU A 276 -8.39 -13.49 -6.69
N ALA A 277 -7.85 -14.36 -5.82
CA ALA A 277 -8.62 -15.00 -4.76
C ALA A 277 -9.04 -14.00 -3.68
N SER A 278 -8.14 -13.08 -3.30
CA SER A 278 -8.43 -12.02 -2.31
C SER A 278 -9.61 -11.15 -2.73
N GLY A 279 -9.70 -10.77 -4.02
CA GLY A 279 -10.85 -10.02 -4.56
C GLY A 279 -12.22 -10.72 -4.40
N LYS A 280 -12.24 -12.01 -4.08
CA LYS A 280 -13.46 -12.79 -3.85
C LYS A 280 -13.74 -13.04 -2.37
N ALA A 281 -12.71 -12.93 -1.51
CA ALA A 281 -12.79 -13.14 -0.08
C ALA A 281 -13.65 -12.07 0.60
N GLU A 282 -14.20 -12.40 1.76
CA GLU A 282 -14.90 -11.45 2.61
C GLU A 282 -13.90 -10.59 3.38
N SER A 283 -14.23 -9.31 3.58
CA SER A 283 -13.45 -8.39 4.39
C SER A 283 -14.23 -7.95 5.61
N ALA A 284 -13.50 -7.78 6.71
CA ALA A 284 -14.01 -7.15 7.92
C ALA A 284 -14.14 -5.62 7.78
N PHE A 285 -13.58 -5.03 6.71
CA PHE A 285 -13.53 -3.60 6.50
C PHE A 285 -13.96 -3.25 5.07
N ASP A 286 -15.08 -2.53 4.93
CA ASP A 286 -15.59 -2.18 3.60
C ASP A 286 -14.80 -1.03 2.96
N PHE A 287 -13.89 -1.34 2.04
CA PHE A 287 -13.19 -0.34 1.24
C PHE A 287 -13.84 -0.06 -0.12
N GLY A 288 -14.92 -0.75 -0.48
CA GLY A 288 -15.58 -0.63 -1.78
C GLY A 288 -15.84 0.81 -2.24
N PRO A 289 -16.32 1.72 -1.38
CA PRO A 289 -16.55 3.13 -1.77
C PRO A 289 -15.30 3.93 -2.17
N TYR A 290 -14.10 3.39 -1.94
CA TYR A 290 -12.81 4.07 -2.20
C TYR A 290 -12.00 3.39 -3.32
N LEU A 291 -12.50 2.29 -3.88
CA LEU A 291 -11.84 1.50 -4.92
C LEU A 291 -12.48 1.75 -6.29
N LEU A 292 -11.70 1.52 -7.34
CA LEU A 292 -12.15 1.51 -8.74
C LEU A 292 -12.85 0.19 -9.13
#